data_AF-A0A7X3KXA0-F1
#
_entry.id   AF-A0A7X3KXA0-F1
#
_cell.length_a   1.000
_cell.length_b   1.000
_cell.length_c   1.000
_cell.angle_alpha   90.00
_cell.angle_beta   90.00
_cell.angle_gamma   90.00
#
_symmetry.space_group_name_H-M   'P 1'
#
loop_
_entity.id
_entity.type
_entity.pdbx_description
1 polymer ?
#
loop_
_entity_poly.entity_id
_entity_poly.type
_entity_poly.pdbx_seq_one_letter_code
_entity_poly.pdbx_strand_id
1 'polypeptide(L)'
;AGLGIPFFRQAAVSTGGSFQIDSHKGKGTTVKAVFGLSHIDRMPLGDISSVIHTLVIFNEHIRFRYTYRFEEKSFALDTREVREILGDGISLREPEVSAFIKEYLESG
;
A
#
# COMPACT_ATOMS: atom_id res chain seq x y z
N ALA A 1 -6.50 21.81 1.41
CA ALA A 1 -7.48 20.70 1.34
C ALA A 1 -6.96 19.53 2.15
N GLY A 2 -7.84 18.71 2.77
CA GLY A 2 -7.41 17.54 3.51
C GLY A 2 -8.57 16.73 4.09
N LEU A 3 -9.34 16.06 3.23
CA LEU A 3 -10.48 15.23 3.64
C LEU A 3 -10.17 13.72 3.68
N GLY A 4 -9.00 13.28 3.17
CA GLY A 4 -8.65 11.86 3.06
C GLY A 4 -8.65 11.13 4.41
N ILE A 5 -7.89 11.63 5.40
CA ILE A 5 -7.84 11.02 6.74
C ILE A 5 -9.21 11.08 7.45
N PRO A 6 -9.92 12.22 7.48
CA PRO A 6 -11.27 12.28 8.05
C PRO A 6 -12.24 11.25 7.44
N PHE A 7 -12.27 11.11 6.12
CA PHE A 7 -13.13 10.12 5.45
C PHE A 7 -12.68 8.68 5.69
N PHE A 8 -11.37 8.43 5.77
CA PHE A 8 -10.85 7.10 6.09
C PHE A 8 -11.24 6.68 7.52
N ARG A 9 -11.17 7.60 8.48
CA ARG A 9 -11.68 7.38 9.84
C ARG A 9 -13.18 7.10 9.84
N GLN A 10 -13.95 7.94 9.15
CA GLN A 10 -15.41 7.82 9.11
C GLN A 10 -15.82 6.44 8.59
N ALA A 11 -15.25 5.99 7.48
CA ALA A 11 -15.57 4.69 6.86
C ALA A 11 -15.21 3.50 7.77
N ALA A 12 -14.09 3.57 8.49
CA ALA A 12 -13.67 2.52 9.42
C ALA A 12 -14.62 2.42 10.64
N VAL A 13 -14.94 3.57 11.26
CA VAL A 13 -15.81 3.61 12.44
C VAL A 13 -17.26 3.29 12.09
N SER A 14 -17.76 3.77 10.94
CA SER A 14 -19.15 3.51 10.52
C SER A 14 -19.44 2.04 10.20
N THR A 15 -18.40 1.25 9.94
CA THR A 15 -18.52 -0.20 9.70
C THR A 15 -18.31 -1.03 10.97
N GLY A 16 -18.38 -0.40 12.16
CA GLY A 16 -18.16 -1.07 13.45
C GLY A 16 -16.70 -1.37 13.77
N GLY A 17 -15.77 -0.76 13.04
CA GLY A 17 -14.34 -0.93 13.21
C GLY A 17 -13.68 0.14 14.08
N SER A 18 -12.38 0.38 13.86
CA SER A 18 -11.59 1.33 14.66
C SER A 18 -10.57 2.11 13.81
N PHE A 19 -10.09 3.22 14.35
CA PHE A 19 -9.13 4.09 13.67
C PHE A 19 -8.13 4.69 14.66
N GLN A 20 -6.84 4.65 14.32
CA GLN A 20 -5.74 5.12 15.16
C GLN A 20 -4.68 5.85 14.31
N ILE A 21 -4.11 6.92 14.86
CA ILE A 21 -2.95 7.63 14.33
C ILE A 21 -1.91 7.75 15.43
N ASP A 22 -0.72 7.23 15.17
CA ASP A 22 0.44 7.36 16.05
C ASP A 22 1.51 8.16 15.31
N SER A 23 1.86 9.36 15.80
CA SER A 23 2.83 10.24 15.14
C SER A 23 3.83 10.80 16.13
N HIS A 24 5.10 10.82 15.72
CA HIS A 24 6.16 11.45 16.49
C HIS A 24 7.10 12.21 15.55
N LYS A 25 7.35 13.48 15.86
CA LYS A 25 8.20 14.36 15.06
C LYS A 25 9.58 13.73 14.86
N GLY A 26 10.02 13.63 13.61
CA GLY A 26 11.31 13.02 13.25
C GLY A 26 11.33 11.49 13.21
N LYS A 27 10.25 10.78 13.60
CA LYS A 27 10.13 9.32 13.44
C LYS A 27 9.14 8.92 12.35
N GLY A 28 8.07 9.71 12.17
CA GLY A 28 7.04 9.48 11.16
C GLY A 28 5.65 9.33 11.76
N THR A 29 4.73 8.83 10.93
CA THR A 29 3.32 8.67 11.27
C THR A 29 2.84 7.30 10.82
N THR A 30 2.16 6.58 11.71
CA THR A 30 1.45 5.34 11.41
C THR A 30 -0.05 5.62 11.48
N VAL A 31 -0.78 5.22 10.44
CA VAL A 31 -2.24 5.29 10.40
C VAL A 31 -2.78 3.88 10.26
N LYS A 32 -3.70 3.50 11.16
CA LYS A 32 -4.35 2.19 11.15
C LYS A 32 -5.86 2.37 11.13
N ALA A 33 -6.50 1.70 10.18
CA ALA A 33 -7.95 1.59 10.10
C ALA A 33 -8.33 0.10 10.08
N VAL A 34 -9.32 -0.26 10.89
CA VAL A 34 -9.91 -1.61 10.94
C VAL A 34 -11.37 -1.45 10.55
N PHE A 35 -11.85 -2.33 9.67
CA PHE A 35 -13.23 -2.31 9.17
C PHE A 35 -13.94 -3.60 9.60
N GLY A 36 -15.22 -3.51 9.98
CA GLY A 36 -16.02 -4.70 10.32
C GLY A 36 -16.37 -5.49 9.06
N LEU A 37 -16.13 -6.81 9.07
CA LEU A 37 -16.25 -7.67 7.87
C LEU A 37 -17.67 -7.79 7.31
N SER A 38 -18.69 -7.78 8.18
CA SER A 38 -20.09 -8.08 7.88
C SER A 38 -20.99 -6.85 7.75
N HIS A 39 -20.44 -5.64 7.68
CA HIS A 39 -21.24 -4.42 7.52
C HIS A 39 -21.60 -4.16 6.05
N ILE A 40 -22.86 -3.83 5.75
CA ILE A 40 -23.36 -3.65 4.38
C ILE A 40 -22.63 -2.51 3.65
N ASP A 41 -22.28 -1.46 4.42
CA ASP A 41 -21.61 -0.26 3.91
C ASP A 41 -20.08 -0.40 3.82
N ARG A 42 -19.52 -1.58 4.08
CA ARG A 42 -18.07 -1.79 3.89
C ARG A 42 -17.75 -1.77 2.40
N MET A 43 -17.15 -0.67 1.96
CA MET A 43 -16.64 -0.55 0.60
C MET A 43 -15.60 -1.64 0.32
N PRO A 44 -15.56 -2.18 -0.91
CA PRO A 44 -14.50 -3.09 -1.32
C PRO A 44 -13.15 -2.38 -1.24
N LEU A 45 -12.09 -3.15 -1.01
CA LEU A 45 -10.72 -2.61 -0.93
C LEU A 45 -10.26 -1.99 -2.26
N GLY A 46 -10.84 -2.42 -3.38
CA GLY A 46 -10.45 -1.99 -4.73
C GLY A 46 -9.17 -2.66 -5.20
N ASP A 47 -8.61 -2.13 -6.29
CA ASP A 47 -7.36 -2.61 -6.86
C ASP A 47 -6.14 -1.93 -6.21
N ILE A 48 -5.70 -2.48 -5.08
CA ILE A 48 -4.53 -1.98 -4.36
C ILE A 48 -3.24 -2.26 -5.13
N SER A 49 -3.15 -3.38 -5.86
CA SER A 49 -1.96 -3.73 -6.64
C SER A 49 -1.65 -2.67 -7.69
N SER A 50 -2.64 -2.20 -8.44
CA SER A 50 -2.47 -1.08 -9.39
C SER A 50 -2.09 0.23 -8.70
N VAL A 51 -2.61 0.52 -7.51
CA VAL A 51 -2.25 1.72 -6.74
C VAL A 51 -0.79 1.64 -6.28
N ILE A 52 -0.35 0.51 -5.73
CA ILE A 52 1.03 0.31 -5.29
C ILE A 52 1.98 0.37 -6.48
N HIS A 53 1.64 -0.27 -7.60
CA HIS A 53 2.40 -0.17 -8.85
C HIS A 53 2.59 1.28 -9.26
N THR A 54 1.50 2.04 -9.38
CA THR A 54 1.54 3.46 -9.73
C THR A 54 2.43 4.26 -8.77
N LEU A 55 2.30 4.05 -7.46
CA LEU A 55 3.12 4.76 -6.46
C LEU A 55 4.61 4.46 -6.64
N VAL A 56 4.98 3.20 -6.83
CA VAL A 56 6.37 2.75 -7.01
C VAL A 56 6.98 3.33 -8.27
N ILE A 57 6.29 3.20 -9.41
CA ILE A 57 6.80 3.60 -10.73
C ILE A 57 6.95 5.11 -10.84
N PHE A 58 6.00 5.88 -10.34
CA PHE A 58 6.07 7.33 -10.46
C PHE A 58 6.89 8.01 -9.36
N ASN A 59 7.21 7.32 -8.25
CA ASN A 59 7.94 7.89 -7.12
C ASN A 59 9.16 7.04 -6.72
N GLU A 60 10.01 6.72 -7.70
CA GLU A 60 11.12 5.77 -7.55
C GLU A 60 12.14 6.11 -6.44
N HIS A 61 12.22 7.38 -6.04
CA HIS A 61 13.09 7.85 -4.95
C HIS A 61 12.54 7.52 -3.55
N ILE A 62 11.26 7.13 -3.46
CA ILE A 62 10.62 6.72 -2.22
C ILE A 62 10.77 5.20 -2.10
N ARG A 63 11.24 4.74 -0.94
CA ARG A 63 11.22 3.32 -0.61
C ARG A 63 9.80 2.91 -0.21
N PHE A 64 9.18 2.06 -1.03
CA PHE A 64 7.93 1.40 -0.71
C PHE A 64 8.17 0.00 -0.18
N ARG A 65 7.43 -0.34 0.88
CA ARG A 65 7.24 -1.71 1.35
C ARG A 65 5.74 -1.97 1.43
N TYR A 66 5.27 -2.93 0.65
CA TYR A 66 3.89 -3.40 0.65
C TYR A 66 3.84 -4.81 1.23
N THR A 67 2.82 -5.08 2.04
CA THR A 67 2.60 -6.42 2.60
C THR A 67 1.12 -6.71 2.59
N TYR A 68 0.75 -7.79 1.92
CA TYR A 68 -0.59 -8.33 1.90
C TYR A 68 -0.61 -9.62 2.72
N ARG A 69 -1.61 -9.78 3.59
CA ARG A 69 -1.79 -10.99 4.41
C ARG A 69 -3.24 -11.38 4.41
N PHE A 70 -3.51 -12.65 4.12
CA PHE A 70 -4.83 -13.23 4.16
C PHE A 70 -4.72 -14.65 4.72
N GLU A 71 -5.30 -14.87 5.90
CA GLU A 71 -5.14 -16.11 6.67
C GLU A 71 -3.64 -16.46 6.84
N GLU A 72 -3.24 -17.66 6.41
CA GLU A 72 -1.85 -18.14 6.47
C GLU A 72 -1.00 -17.69 5.28
N LYS A 73 -1.59 -17.04 4.28
CA LYS A 73 -0.87 -16.54 3.09
C LYS A 73 -0.34 -15.14 3.35
N SER A 74 0.88 -14.88 2.91
CA SER A 74 1.47 -13.55 2.93
C SER A 74 2.29 -13.29 1.68
N PHE A 75 2.21 -12.07 1.19
CA PHE A 75 2.97 -11.55 0.07
C PHE A 75 3.61 -10.22 0.48
N ALA A 76 4.82 -9.95 -0.01
CA ALA A 76 5.51 -8.69 0.24
C ALA A 76 6.28 -8.22 -0.98
N LEU A 77 6.23 -6.91 -1.21
CA LEU A 77 7.10 -6.19 -2.13
C LEU A 77 7.92 -5.18 -1.33
N ASP A 78 9.25 -5.23 -1.43
CA ASP A 78 10.14 -4.15 -0.97
C ASP A 78 10.96 -3.63 -2.15
N THR A 79 10.74 -2.37 -2.51
CA THR A 79 11.48 -1.70 -3.60
C THR A 79 12.98 -1.67 -3.38
N ARG A 80 13.46 -1.80 -2.13
CA ARG A 80 14.88 -1.96 -1.85
C ARG A 80 15.43 -3.26 -2.45
N GLU A 81 14.72 -4.38 -2.27
CA GLU A 81 15.15 -5.69 -2.79
C GLU A 81 15.16 -5.70 -4.32
N VAL A 82 14.17 -5.04 -4.94
CA VAL A 82 14.13 -4.85 -6.39
C VAL A 82 15.37 -4.09 -6.89
N ARG A 83 15.77 -3.03 -6.18
CA ARG A 83 16.99 -2.26 -6.51
C ARG A 83 18.27 -3.05 -6.31
N GLU A 84 18.34 -3.90 -5.27
CA GLU A 84 19.50 -4.78 -5.04
C GLU A 84 19.70 -5.76 -6.20
N ILE A 85 18.63 -6.19 -6.87
CA ILE A 85 18.68 -7.09 -8.04
C ILE A 85 19.03 -6.35 -9.33
N LEU A 86 18.37 -5.21 -9.60
CA LEU A 86 18.53 -4.47 -10.85
C LEU A 86 19.78 -3.58 -10.87
N GLY A 87 20.25 -3.14 -9.71
CA GLY A 87 21.24 -2.08 -9.55
C GLY A 87 20.62 -0.68 -9.60
N ASP A 88 21.28 0.28 -8.94
CA ASP A 88 20.73 1.64 -8.75
C ASP A 88 20.61 2.47 -10.05
N GLY A 89 21.27 2.05 -11.13
CA GLY A 89 21.26 2.75 -12.42
C GLY A 89 20.04 2.46 -13.30
N ILE A 90 19.24 1.44 -12.98
CA ILE A 90 18.07 1.06 -13.77
C ILE A 90 16.82 1.71 -13.17
N SER A 91 16.07 2.42 -14.02
CA SER A 91 14.77 2.99 -13.62
C SER A 91 13.72 1.89 -13.53
N LEU A 92 12.92 1.93 -12.47
CA LEU A 92 11.71 1.13 -12.31
C LEU A 92 10.65 1.49 -13.36
N ARG A 93 10.75 2.65 -14.01
CA ARG A 93 9.84 3.08 -15.09
C ARG A 93 10.11 2.41 -16.43
N GLU A 94 11.28 1.77 -16.59
CA GLU A 94 11.57 1.02 -17.81
C GLU A 94 10.44 0.01 -18.06
N PRO A 95 9.89 -0.09 -19.29
CA PRO A 95 8.68 -0.87 -19.55
C PRO A 95 8.73 -2.30 -19.03
N GLU A 96 9.87 -2.97 -19.19
CA GLU A 96 10.08 -4.35 -18.74
C GLU A 96 10.08 -4.47 -17.21
N VAL A 97 10.72 -3.53 -16.51
CA VAL A 97 10.74 -3.51 -15.04
C VAL A 97 9.36 -3.17 -14.48
N SER A 98 8.68 -2.21 -15.10
CA SER A 98 7.32 -1.83 -14.72
C SER A 98 6.33 -2.97 -14.90
N ALA A 99 6.42 -3.71 -16.02
CA ALA A 99 5.61 -4.90 -16.26
C ALA A 99 5.90 -6.00 -15.23
N PHE A 100 7.18 -6.27 -14.95
CA PHE A 100 7.59 -7.24 -13.93
C PHE A 100 7.02 -6.89 -12.54
N ILE A 101 7.14 -5.64 -12.09
CA ILE A 101 6.60 -5.21 -10.79
C ILE A 101 5.09 -5.38 -10.74
N LYS A 102 4.39 -5.10 -11.85
CA LYS A 102 2.94 -5.27 -11.94
C LYS A 102 2.55 -6.75 -11.82
N GLU A 103 3.17 -7.62 -12.60
CA GLU A 103 2.95 -9.07 -12.55
C GLU A 103 3.26 -9.64 -11.15
N TYR A 104 4.35 -9.18 -10.53
CA TYR A 104 4.72 -9.56 -9.17
C TYR A 104 3.63 -9.18 -8.16
N LEU A 105 3.06 -7.97 -8.26
CA LEU A 105 1.95 -7.51 -7.41
C LEU A 105 0.62 -8.23 -7.67
N GLU A 106 0.39 -8.73 -8.87
CA GLU A 106 -0.82 -9.49 -9.23
C GLU A 106 -0.73 -10.97 -8.82
N SER A 107 0.49 -11.49 -8.63
CA SER A 107 0.74 -12.89 -8.25
C SER A 107 0.57 -13.21 -6.75
N GLY A 108 0.43 -12.18 -5.90
CA GLY A 108 0.42 -12.29 -4.43
C GLY A 108 -0.97 -12.33 -3.80
#